data_AF-A0A972ZYV8-F1
#
_entry.id   AF-A0A972ZYV8-F1
#
_cell.length_a   1.000
_cell.length_b   1.000
_cell.length_c   1.000
_cell.angle_alpha   90.00
_cell.angle_beta   90.00
_cell.angle_gamma   90.00
#
_symmetry.space_group_name_H-M   'P 1'
#
loop_
_entity.id
_entity.type
_entity.pdbx_description
1 polymer ?
#
loop_
_entity_poly.entity_id
_entity_poly.type
_entity_poly.pdbx_seq_one_letter_code
_entity_poly.pdbx_strand_id
1 'polypeptide(L)'
;MQDKNATRRFNSCGRAVLVILAVILGITDRVVCAGDRPPGWPTLQKTPWPKSDLNLTQIPFKIVYETFRTTQGKGNWELYLVNADGSGGINLTNT
;
A
#
# COMPACT_ATOMS: atom_id res chain seq x y z
N MET A 1 6.65 9.06 -64.39
CA MET A 1 7.50 8.04 -63.72
C MET A 1 8.54 8.80 -62.92
N GLN A 2 8.31 9.05 -61.62
CA GLN A 2 8.41 8.16 -60.45
C GLN A 2 9.62 8.61 -59.62
N ASP A 3 9.40 8.60 -58.31
CA ASP A 3 9.96 9.45 -57.28
C ASP A 3 11.46 9.23 -57.02
N LYS A 4 12.24 10.31 -56.85
CA LYS A 4 13.64 10.22 -56.39
C LYS A 4 13.64 10.29 -54.88
N ASN A 5 13.64 9.12 -54.24
CA ASN A 5 13.86 8.93 -52.81
C ASN A 5 15.00 9.82 -52.29
N ALA A 6 14.63 10.95 -51.69
CA ALA A 6 15.55 11.86 -51.01
C ALA A 6 15.99 11.21 -49.70
N THR A 7 17.05 10.40 -49.79
CA THR A 7 17.74 9.85 -48.62
C THR A 7 18.41 11.02 -47.89
N ARG A 8 17.72 11.60 -46.89
CA ARG A 8 18.26 12.69 -46.07
C ARG A 8 19.49 12.19 -45.32
N ARG A 9 20.68 12.50 -45.85
CA ARG A 9 21.95 12.34 -45.15
C ARG A 9 21.99 13.34 -44.00
N PHE A 10 21.93 12.85 -42.76
CA PHE A 10 22.09 13.68 -41.58
C PHE A 10 23.55 14.14 -41.46
N ASN A 11 23.75 15.47 -41.40
CA ASN A 11 25.06 16.08 -41.19
C ASN A 11 25.65 15.70 -39.82
N SER A 12 26.98 15.76 -39.69
CA SER A 12 27.74 15.37 -38.49
C SER A 12 27.17 15.95 -37.17
N CYS A 13 26.73 17.21 -37.20
CA CYS A 13 26.11 17.89 -36.06
C CYS A 13 24.75 17.26 -35.66
N GLY A 14 23.93 16.86 -36.63
CA GLY A 14 22.64 16.20 -36.36
C GLY A 14 22.80 14.79 -35.79
N ARG A 15 23.85 14.06 -36.18
CA ARG A 15 24.18 12.76 -35.58
C ARG A 15 24.67 12.92 -34.15
N ALA A 16 25.47 13.96 -33.86
CA ALA A 16 25.93 14.25 -32.50
C ALA A 16 24.76 14.59 -31.56
N VAL A 17 23.81 15.41 -31.99
CA VAL A 17 22.62 15.75 -31.19
C VAL A 17 21.77 14.51 -30.89
N LEU A 18 21.56 13.64 -31.88
CA LEU A 18 20.81 12.38 -31.68
C LEU A 18 21.53 11.43 -30.73
N VAL A 19 22.86 11.34 -30.80
CA VAL A 19 23.67 10.54 -29.86
C VAL A 19 23.58 11.12 -28.45
N ILE A 20 23.67 12.44 -28.29
CA ILE A 20 23.55 13.10 -26.98
C ILE A 20 22.17 12.87 -26.38
N LEU A 21 21.09 13.00 -27.16
CA LEU A 21 19.73 12.73 -26.70
C LEU A 21 19.53 11.26 -26.30
N ALA A 22 20.07 10.31 -27.08
CA ALA A 22 20.01 8.90 -26.77
C ALA A 22 20.80 8.53 -25.50
N VAL A 23 21.96 9.16 -25.28
CA VAL A 23 22.75 9.01 -24.04
C VAL A 23 21.99 9.58 -22.84
N ILE A 24 21.39 10.76 -22.97
CA ILE A 24 20.58 11.36 -21.89
C ILE A 24 19.39 10.46 -21.54
N LEU A 25 18.65 9.95 -22.53
CA LEU A 25 17.54 9.02 -22.29
C LEU A 25 18.00 7.73 -21.58
N GLY A 26 19.12 7.14 -22.03
CA GLY A 26 19.67 5.92 -21.41
C GLY A 26 20.16 6.11 -19.97
N ILE A 27 20.57 7.33 -19.60
CA ILE A 27 20.94 7.67 -18.21
C ILE A 27 19.69 7.88 -17.35
N THR A 28 18.61 8.47 -17.90
CA THR A 28 17.36 8.68 -17.13
C THR A 28 16.63 7.39 -16.75
N ASP A 29 16.77 6.32 -17.54
CA ASP A 29 16.17 5.01 -17.21
C ASP A 29 16.71 4.45 -15.88
N ARG A 30 17.96 4.75 -15.52
CA ARG A 30 18.57 4.27 -14.27
C ARG A 30 18.12 5.06 -13.04
N VAL A 31 17.74 6.32 -13.23
CA VAL A 31 17.35 7.22 -12.12
C VAL A 31 15.86 7.09 -11.80
N VAL A 32 15.01 6.75 -12.78
CA VAL A 32 13.56 6.63 -12.59
C VAL A 32 13.12 5.19 -12.27
N CYS A 33 13.82 4.16 -12.78
CA CYS A 33 13.37 2.76 -12.65
C CYS A 33 13.99 1.99 -11.48
N ALA A 34 15.06 2.50 -10.85
CA ALA A 34 15.62 1.88 -9.66
C ALA A 34 14.86 2.37 -8.43
N GLY A 35 13.79 1.64 -8.07
CA GLY A 35 13.09 1.79 -6.78
C GLY A 35 13.94 1.36 -5.59
N ASP A 36 15.22 1.70 -5.58
CA ASP A 36 16.15 1.33 -4.53
C ASP A 36 15.81 2.12 -3.28
N ARG A 37 15.50 1.38 -2.23
CA ARG A 37 15.17 1.96 -0.93
C ARG A 37 16.41 2.70 -0.41
N PRO A 38 16.28 3.95 0.11
CA PRO A 38 17.45 4.69 0.57
C PRO A 38 18.14 3.94 1.72
N PRO A 39 19.48 4.00 1.81
CA PRO A 39 20.22 3.38 2.90
C PRO A 39 19.78 3.99 4.24
N GLY A 40 19.46 3.14 5.23
CA GLY A 40 19.03 3.56 6.57
C GLY A 40 17.52 3.49 6.84
N TRP A 41 16.70 3.11 5.86
CA TRP A 41 15.27 2.93 6.10
C TRP A 41 14.98 1.58 6.76
N PRO A 42 14.19 1.54 7.86
CA PRO A 42 13.87 0.30 8.55
C PRO A 42 13.03 -0.61 7.66
N THR A 43 13.36 -1.90 7.60
CA THR A 43 12.58 -2.87 6.83
C THR A 43 11.18 -3.00 7.43
N LEU A 44 10.15 -2.52 6.71
CA LEU A 44 8.77 -2.73 7.11
C LEU A 44 8.46 -4.22 7.05
N GLN A 45 7.93 -4.74 8.15
CA GLN A 45 7.45 -6.12 8.20
C GLN A 45 6.23 -6.24 7.28
N LYS A 46 6.37 -6.99 6.19
CA LYS A 46 5.30 -7.22 5.21
C LYS A 46 4.31 -8.30 5.64
N THR A 47 4.71 -9.12 6.61
CA THR A 47 3.91 -10.22 7.14
C THR A 47 3.45 -9.89 8.56
N PRO A 48 2.18 -10.10 8.92
CA PRO A 48 1.73 -9.94 10.30
C PRO A 48 2.53 -10.83 11.27
N TRP A 49 2.55 -10.45 12.55
CA TRP A 49 3.06 -11.33 13.60
C TRP A 49 2.22 -12.61 13.70
N PRO A 50 2.83 -13.76 14.00
CA PRO A 50 2.10 -14.96 14.35
C PRO A 50 1.06 -14.70 15.43
N LYS A 51 -0.10 -15.35 15.33
CA LYS A 51 -1.15 -15.24 16.36
C LYS A 51 -0.65 -15.62 17.75
N SER A 52 0.27 -16.58 17.85
CA SER A 52 0.88 -17.03 19.11
C SER A 52 1.65 -15.94 19.85
N ASP A 53 2.18 -14.96 19.12
CA ASP A 53 3.00 -13.89 19.70
C ASP A 53 2.14 -12.75 20.26
N LEU A 54 0.84 -12.77 19.95
CA LEU A 54 -0.12 -11.76 20.40
C LEU A 54 -0.78 -12.19 21.71
N ASN A 55 -0.29 -11.67 22.84
CA ASN A 55 -0.91 -11.90 24.14
C ASN A 55 -2.13 -10.98 24.33
N LEU A 56 -3.31 -11.43 23.87
CA LEU A 56 -4.55 -10.67 23.93
C LEU A 56 -4.99 -10.30 25.37
N THR A 57 -4.65 -11.13 26.36
CA THR A 57 -5.04 -10.90 27.76
C THR A 57 -4.32 -9.72 28.41
N GLN A 58 -3.13 -9.35 27.89
CA GLN A 58 -2.32 -8.25 28.38
C GLN A 58 -2.61 -6.92 27.67
N ILE A 59 -3.44 -6.93 26.63
CA ILE A 59 -3.77 -5.71 25.89
C ILE A 59 -4.75 -4.88 26.75
N PRO A 60 -4.39 -3.64 27.12
CA PRO A 60 -5.22 -2.81 28.02
C PRO A 60 -6.43 -2.20 27.29
N PHE A 61 -6.44 -2.25 25.97
CA PHE A 61 -7.49 -1.69 25.14
C PHE A 61 -8.68 -2.65 25.01
N LYS A 62 -9.86 -2.06 24.85
CA LYS A 62 -11.12 -2.79 24.66
C LYS A 62 -11.65 -2.55 23.26
N ILE A 63 -12.47 -3.48 22.78
CA ILE A 63 -13.11 -3.42 21.47
C ILE A 63 -14.58 -3.04 21.67
N VAL A 64 -15.02 -2.01 20.96
CA VAL A 64 -16.45 -1.70 20.82
C VAL A 64 -16.91 -2.26 19.47
N TYR A 65 -18.04 -2.95 19.47
CA TYR A 65 -18.64 -3.48 18.24
C TYR A 65 -20.17 -3.45 18.30
N GLU A 66 -20.80 -3.42 17.12
CA GLU A 66 -22.24 -3.56 16.99
C GLU A 66 -22.65 -5.03 16.94
N THR A 67 -23.79 -5.34 17.53
CA THR A 67 -24.39 -6.67 17.45
C THR A 67 -25.90 -6.58 17.40
N PHE A 68 -26.53 -7.36 16.54
CA PHE A 68 -27.98 -7.48 16.50
C PHE A 68 -28.42 -8.60 17.44
N ARG A 69 -29.26 -8.27 18.43
CA ARG A 69 -29.74 -9.22 19.45
C ARG A 69 -31.23 -9.07 19.70
N THR A 70 -31.87 -10.14 20.14
CA THR A 70 -33.28 -10.09 20.56
C THR A 70 -33.37 -9.80 22.06
N THR A 71 -33.89 -8.62 22.40
CA THR A 71 -34.17 -8.19 23.78
C THR A 71 -35.69 -8.10 23.93
N GLN A 72 -36.26 -8.77 24.94
CA GLN A 72 -37.72 -8.76 25.20
C GLN A 72 -38.58 -9.11 23.95
N GLY A 73 -38.10 -10.02 23.09
CA GLY A 73 -38.82 -10.47 21.90
C GLY A 73 -38.74 -9.51 20.69
N LYS A 74 -37.97 -8.43 20.78
CA LYS A 74 -37.69 -7.50 19.66
C LYS A 74 -36.21 -7.52 19.31
N GLY A 75 -35.91 -7.47 18.01
CA GLY A 75 -34.54 -7.38 17.52
C GLY A 75 -34.04 -5.94 17.58
N ASN A 76 -32.94 -5.71 18.30
CA ASN A 76 -32.31 -4.42 18.50
C ASN A 76 -30.84 -4.47 18.10
N TRP A 77 -30.34 -3.38 17.52
CA TRP A 77 -28.90 -3.17 17.33
C TRP A 77 -28.32 -2.58 18.60
N GLU A 78 -27.30 -3.24 19.15
CA GLU A 78 -26.69 -2.86 20.42
C GLU A 78 -25.20 -2.61 20.24
N LEU A 79 -24.65 -1.72 21.06
CA LEU A 79 -23.21 -1.53 21.18
C LEU A 79 -22.66 -2.33 22.36
N TYR A 80 -21.69 -3.19 22.09
CA TYR A 80 -21.03 -4.00 23.09
C TYR A 80 -19.56 -3.61 23.24
N LEU A 81 -19.08 -3.66 24.48
CA LEU A 81 -17.68 -3.50 24.84
C LEU A 81 -17.12 -4.84 25.28
N VAL A 82 -15.93 -5.22 24.82
CA VAL A 82 -15.25 -6.47 25.19
C VAL A 82 -13.75 -6.23 25.39
N ASN A 83 -13.10 -7.02 26.24
CA ASN A 83 -11.64 -7.05 26.32
C ASN A 83 -11.04 -7.57 25.00
N ALA A 84 -9.77 -7.27 24.73
CA ALA A 84 -9.11 -7.68 23.48
C ALA A 84 -9.04 -9.22 23.29
N ASP A 85 -9.09 -9.99 24.37
CA ASP A 85 -9.16 -11.45 24.36
C ASP A 85 -10.58 -12.01 24.15
N GLY A 86 -11.59 -11.15 24.05
CA GLY A 86 -12.99 -11.53 23.89
C GLY A 86 -13.75 -11.74 25.20
N SER A 87 -13.11 -11.58 26.37
CA SER A 87 -13.75 -11.72 27.68
C SER A 87 -14.44 -10.43 28.15
N GLY A 88 -15.26 -10.53 29.20
CA GLY A 88 -15.80 -9.35 29.91
C GLY A 88 -16.76 -8.49 29.11
N GLY A 89 -17.60 -9.10 28.27
CA GLY A 89 -18.59 -8.40 27.45
C GLY A 89 -19.60 -7.58 28.28
N ILE A 90 -19.79 -6.31 27.92
CA ILE A 90 -20.74 -5.38 28.56
C ILE A 90 -21.62 -4.75 27.48
N ASN A 91 -22.95 -4.75 27.67
CA ASN A 91 -23.87 -4.00 26.83
C ASN A 91 -23.89 -2.52 27.24
N LEU A 92 -23.57 -1.62 26.32
CA LEU A 92 -23.51 -0.17 26.57
C LEU A 92 -24.85 0.54 26.37
N THR A 93 -25.75 -0.01 25.55
CA THR A 93 -26.98 0.68 25.11
C THR A 93 -28.23 0.19 25.83
N ASN A 94 -28.38 -1.12 26.02
CA ASN A 94 -29.50 -1.75 26.73
C ASN A 94 -30.88 -1.26 26.25
N THR A 95 -31.12 -1.29 24.94
CA THR A 95 -32.37 -0.80 24.32
C THR A 95 -33.41 -1.88 24.07
#